data_AF-A0A1G0NQD4-F1
#
_entry.id   AF-A0A1G0NQD4-F1
#
_cell.length_a   1.000
_cell.length_b   1.000
_cell.length_c   1.000
_cell.angle_alpha   90.00
_cell.angle_beta   90.00
_cell.angle_gamma   90.00
#
_symmetry.space_group_name_H-M   'P 1'
#
loop_
_entity.id
_entity.type
_entity.pdbx_description
1 polymer ?
#
loop_
_entity_poly.entity_id
_entity_poly.type
_entity_poly.pdbx_seq_one_letter_code
_entity_poly.pdbx_strand_id
1 'polypeptide(L)'
;MDRREFVKLAAAGGLAAAIPAVVPGTLLGQEKALPAKPATNIKDAQKIPRSAGSMPGKFPGAVVQANHDRSIANDKVDLAVVDGMVRKSLMELTGASTAAAAWKEFVTPDDIIGLKVNPVAGKTLSTSPEITHAVIKQLVEAGIPMKNIVIWDRREFELHEVGFTSENFPGVKIIGTERKDEKGSYYDANGVLYGKQMIDESWYYWADVEQKYDAETIPYMVNEGKYSYFGTICTKDVTKIINIPILKNAGPTVTLCLKNLAFGCISNTGRLHKNLWAETCAEVPAFAPIRDKVVLNIVDGIKGCFHGGPGADPKFFTEYKTVLVGTDPVAVDRIGYEIVLKKRLDENVQKAEAPVGRKFMDLARDLGLGVSDLEKINLKKLSLS
;
A
#
# COMPACT_ATOMS: atom_id res chain seq x y z
N MET A 1 5.67 -21.49 14.93
CA MET A 1 5.85 -20.17 15.57
C MET A 1 4.67 -20.02 16.51
N ASP A 2 4.85 -19.61 17.77
CA ASP A 2 3.71 -19.48 18.70
C ASP A 2 2.86 -18.23 18.36
N ARG A 3 1.54 -18.26 18.63
CA ARG A 3 0.54 -17.22 18.38
C ARG A 3 0.98 -15.83 18.85
N ARG A 4 1.75 -15.74 19.95
CA ARG A 4 2.33 -14.49 20.44
C ARG A 4 3.43 -13.94 19.55
N GLU A 5 4.24 -14.80 18.94
CA GLU A 5 5.28 -14.43 17.98
C GLU A 5 4.68 -14.05 16.62
N PHE A 6 3.57 -14.67 16.18
CA PHE A 6 2.89 -14.29 14.93
C PHE A 6 2.10 -12.98 15.05
N VAL A 7 1.35 -12.74 16.13
CA VAL A 7 0.72 -11.43 16.38
C VAL A 7 1.79 -10.35 16.55
N LYS A 8 2.92 -10.70 17.20
CA LYS A 8 4.10 -9.83 17.19
C LYS A 8 4.66 -9.67 15.80
N LEU A 9 4.80 -10.65 14.92
CA LEU A 9 5.39 -10.48 13.58
C LEU A 9 4.44 -9.78 12.59
N ALA A 10 3.14 -9.98 12.72
CA ALA A 10 2.10 -9.28 11.97
C ALA A 10 2.01 -7.81 12.42
N ALA A 11 2.23 -7.52 13.71
CA ALA A 11 2.41 -6.17 14.25
C ALA A 11 3.87 -5.65 14.15
N ALA A 12 4.84 -6.52 13.90
CA ALA A 12 6.30 -6.29 13.91
C ALA A 12 6.96 -6.88 12.67
N GLY A 13 6.42 -6.54 11.49
CA GLY A 13 7.25 -6.27 10.32
C GLY A 13 8.19 -5.06 10.53
N GLY A 14 8.73 -4.88 11.74
CA GLY A 14 9.35 -3.67 12.26
C GLY A 14 10.30 -3.87 13.44
N LEU A 15 10.56 -5.09 13.92
CA LEU A 15 11.69 -5.34 14.82
C LEU A 15 12.94 -5.67 14.00
N ALA A 16 13.53 -4.62 13.41
CA ALA A 16 14.98 -4.59 13.41
C ALA A 16 15.37 -4.55 14.90
N ALA A 17 15.98 -5.62 15.40
CA ALA A 17 16.52 -5.64 16.75
C ALA A 17 17.44 -4.42 16.90
N ALA A 18 17.01 -3.42 17.67
CA ALA A 18 17.90 -2.41 18.20
C ALA A 18 18.83 -3.13 19.18
N ILE A 19 20.01 -3.52 18.72
CA ILE A 19 21.08 -3.96 19.61
C ILE A 19 21.46 -2.73 20.44
N PRO A 20 21.42 -2.77 21.78
CA PRO A 20 22.02 -1.72 22.58
C PRO A 20 23.53 -1.73 22.31
N ALA A 21 24.06 -0.67 21.72
CA ALA A 21 25.49 -0.50 21.57
C ALA A 21 26.11 -0.18 22.93
N VAL A 22 26.46 -1.23 23.68
CA VAL A 22 27.48 -1.17 24.73
C VAL A 22 28.36 -2.39 24.54
N VAL A 23 29.47 -2.21 23.83
CA VAL A 23 30.56 -3.20 23.76
C VAL A 23 31.70 -2.65 24.62
N PRO A 24 32.08 -3.32 25.72
CA PRO A 24 33.32 -3.03 26.42
C PRO A 24 34.48 -3.28 25.46
N GLY A 25 35.38 -2.29 25.34
CA GLY A 25 36.50 -2.36 24.43
C GLY A 25 37.49 -3.44 24.81
N THR A 26 37.41 -4.60 24.16
CA THR A 26 38.52 -5.51 23.85
C THR A 26 37.97 -6.68 23.01
N LEU A 27 38.19 -6.62 21.69
CA LEU A 27 38.34 -7.74 20.73
C LEU A 27 38.36 -7.13 19.31
N LEU A 28 39.49 -6.53 18.95
CA LEU A 28 39.83 -6.22 17.57
C LEU A 28 40.16 -7.54 16.86
N GLY A 29 39.32 -7.97 15.92
CA GLY A 29 39.64 -9.10 15.05
C GLY A 29 38.46 -9.99 14.70
N GLN A 30 37.52 -9.46 13.91
CA GLN A 30 36.73 -10.13 12.86
C GLN A 30 35.54 -9.21 12.56
N GLU A 31 35.68 -8.36 11.55
CA GLU A 31 34.50 -7.79 10.88
C GLU A 31 33.72 -8.96 10.30
N LYS A 32 32.67 -9.41 11.00
CA LYS A 32 31.68 -10.30 10.40
C LYS A 32 31.11 -9.57 9.18
N ALA A 33 31.46 -10.05 7.98
CA ALA A 33 30.84 -9.59 6.76
C ALA A 33 29.32 -9.59 6.95
N LEU A 34 28.68 -8.45 6.69
CA LEU A 34 27.22 -8.38 6.68
C LEU A 34 26.72 -9.50 5.74
N PRO A 35 25.73 -10.31 6.15
CA PRO A 35 25.25 -11.40 5.32
C PRO A 35 24.83 -10.84 3.96
N ALA A 36 25.27 -11.51 2.89
CA ALA A 36 24.93 -11.13 1.53
C ALA A 36 23.41 -11.00 1.39
N LYS A 37 22.96 -9.88 0.83
CA LYS A 37 21.55 -9.62 0.55
C LYS A 37 21.00 -10.73 -0.36
N PRO A 38 19.85 -11.35 -0.04
CA PRO A 38 19.25 -12.39 -0.89
C PRO A 38 19.00 -11.88 -2.32
N ALA A 39 19.24 -12.74 -3.31
CA ALA A 39 18.97 -12.44 -4.71
C ALA A 39 17.46 -12.42 -5.02
N THR A 40 17.07 -11.72 -6.09
CA THR A 40 15.68 -11.59 -6.55
C THR A 40 15.60 -11.70 -8.07
N ASN A 41 14.39 -11.90 -8.61
CA ASN A 41 14.15 -11.97 -10.06
C ASN A 41 13.76 -10.62 -10.70
N ILE A 42 14.12 -9.48 -10.10
CA ILE A 42 13.77 -8.15 -10.63
C ILE A 42 14.22 -7.93 -12.08
N LYS A 43 15.37 -8.50 -12.47
CA LYS A 43 15.87 -8.42 -13.85
C LYS A 43 14.91 -9.05 -14.87
N ASP A 44 14.09 -10.02 -14.46
CA ASP A 44 13.10 -10.62 -15.35
C ASP A 44 11.91 -9.67 -15.57
N ALA A 45 11.46 -8.96 -14.54
CA ALA A 45 10.44 -7.92 -14.68
C ALA A 45 10.90 -6.78 -15.61
N GLN A 46 12.18 -6.39 -15.54
CA GLN A 46 12.75 -5.34 -16.38
C GLN A 46 12.81 -5.72 -17.87
N LYS A 47 12.80 -7.02 -18.21
CA LYS A 47 12.73 -7.48 -19.61
C LYS A 47 11.35 -7.28 -20.23
N ILE A 48 10.31 -7.15 -19.42
CA ILE A 48 8.94 -7.00 -19.90
C ILE A 48 8.73 -5.55 -20.38
N PRO A 49 8.41 -5.33 -21.67
CA PRO A 49 8.22 -3.99 -22.22
C PRO A 49 7.20 -3.19 -21.42
N ARG A 50 7.43 -1.89 -21.28
CA ARG A 50 6.49 -0.95 -20.65
C ARG A 50 5.40 -0.56 -21.66
N SER A 51 4.21 -0.29 -21.16
CA SER A 51 3.12 0.33 -21.92
C SER A 51 3.11 1.86 -21.68
N ALA A 52 2.35 2.60 -22.47
CA ALA A 52 2.16 4.04 -22.26
C ALA A 52 1.50 4.37 -20.90
N GLY A 53 0.80 3.40 -20.30
CA GLY A 53 0.17 3.52 -18.99
C GLY A 53 1.02 3.04 -17.83
N SER A 54 2.24 2.54 -18.09
CA SER A 54 3.14 2.11 -17.02
C SER A 54 3.43 3.23 -16.02
N MET A 55 3.63 2.90 -14.75
CA MET A 55 4.20 3.80 -13.74
C MET A 55 5.39 4.59 -14.31
N PRO A 56 5.62 5.86 -13.93
CA PRO A 56 4.87 6.68 -12.97
C PRO A 56 3.51 7.18 -13.47
N GLY A 57 3.04 6.71 -14.62
CA GLY A 57 1.77 7.11 -15.19
C GLY A 57 1.82 8.49 -15.84
N LYS A 58 0.63 9.09 -16.03
CA LYS A 58 0.43 10.27 -16.88
C LYS A 58 1.06 11.58 -16.36
N PHE A 59 1.23 11.71 -15.05
CA PHE A 59 1.70 12.93 -14.40
C PHE A 59 2.90 12.63 -13.47
N PRO A 60 4.07 12.24 -14.04
CA PRO A 60 5.27 11.93 -13.26
C PRO A 60 5.68 13.08 -12.34
N GLY A 61 5.99 12.79 -11.07
CA GLY A 61 6.42 13.79 -10.10
C GLY A 61 5.36 14.82 -9.67
N ALA A 62 4.13 14.77 -10.20
CA ALA A 62 3.06 15.67 -9.77
C ALA A 62 2.28 15.07 -8.60
N VAL A 63 2.15 15.83 -7.51
CA VAL A 63 1.39 15.44 -6.33
C VAL A 63 0.50 16.60 -5.91
N VAL A 64 -0.79 16.32 -5.69
CA VAL A 64 -1.72 17.27 -5.07
C VAL A 64 -1.94 16.86 -3.62
N GLN A 65 -1.75 17.81 -2.71
CA GLN A 65 -2.06 17.68 -1.29
C GLN A 65 -3.26 18.58 -0.97
N ALA A 66 -4.42 17.98 -0.71
CA ALA A 66 -5.57 18.70 -0.18
C ALA A 66 -5.59 18.63 1.35
N ASN A 67 -5.90 19.74 2.00
CA ASN A 67 -6.11 19.86 3.44
C ASN A 67 -7.48 20.46 3.72
N HIS A 68 -8.18 19.94 4.73
CA HIS A 68 -9.46 20.48 5.17
C HIS A 68 -9.72 20.17 6.66
N ASP A 69 -9.87 21.20 7.50
CA ASP A 69 -9.93 21.01 8.97
C ASP A 69 -11.17 20.25 9.46
N ARG A 70 -12.27 20.33 8.71
CA ARG A 70 -13.52 19.57 8.95
C ARG A 70 -13.51 18.15 8.39
N SER A 71 -12.42 17.65 7.78
CA SER A 71 -12.39 16.29 7.21
C SER A 71 -12.62 15.20 8.26
N ILE A 72 -12.32 15.49 9.51
CA ILE A 72 -12.55 14.62 10.66
C ILE A 72 -12.82 15.47 11.90
N ALA A 73 -13.79 15.04 12.71
CA ALA A 73 -14.08 15.60 14.02
C ALA A 73 -14.61 14.50 14.94
N ASN A 74 -14.12 14.46 16.19
CA ASN A 74 -14.50 13.44 17.17
C ASN A 74 -14.33 12.00 16.64
N ASP A 75 -13.21 11.74 15.97
CA ASP A 75 -12.87 10.48 15.32
C ASP A 75 -13.86 10.00 14.23
N LYS A 76 -14.70 10.92 13.72
CA LYS A 76 -15.64 10.67 12.63
C LYS A 76 -15.23 11.44 11.39
N VAL A 77 -14.98 10.72 10.30
CA VAL A 77 -14.65 11.30 9.00
C VAL A 77 -15.91 11.91 8.37
N ASP A 78 -15.80 13.10 7.79
CA ASP A 78 -16.88 13.76 7.06
C ASP A 78 -16.83 13.42 5.58
N LEU A 79 -17.74 12.55 5.12
CA LEU A 79 -17.81 12.10 3.72
C LEU A 79 -17.96 13.24 2.72
N ALA A 80 -18.76 14.27 3.03
CA ALA A 80 -19.01 15.35 2.07
C ALA A 80 -17.75 16.21 1.88
N VAL A 81 -17.02 16.46 2.97
CA VAL A 81 -15.73 17.15 2.93
C VAL A 81 -14.70 16.32 2.15
N VAL A 82 -14.60 15.03 2.44
CA VAL A 82 -13.65 14.12 1.77
C VAL A 82 -13.97 13.97 0.28
N ASP A 83 -15.25 13.89 -0.11
CA ASP A 83 -15.66 13.95 -1.53
C ASP A 83 -15.12 15.20 -2.21
N GLY A 84 -15.26 16.37 -1.56
CA GLY A 84 -14.71 17.63 -2.02
C GLY A 84 -13.18 17.60 -2.16
N MET A 85 -12.46 17.05 -1.18
CA MET A 85 -11.00 16.92 -1.20
C MET A 85 -10.52 16.06 -2.37
N VAL A 86 -11.12 14.87 -2.58
CA VAL A 86 -10.80 13.98 -3.71
C VAL A 86 -11.10 14.69 -5.03
N ARG A 87 -12.31 15.28 -5.15
CA ARG A 87 -12.79 15.94 -6.36
C ARG A 87 -11.85 17.06 -6.81
N LYS A 88 -11.51 17.97 -5.89
CA LYS A 88 -10.65 19.12 -6.17
C LYS A 88 -9.21 18.68 -6.46
N SER A 89 -8.72 17.65 -5.78
CA SER A 89 -7.37 17.13 -6.04
C SER A 89 -7.24 16.51 -7.43
N LEU A 90 -8.24 15.75 -7.88
CA LEU A 90 -8.26 15.18 -9.23
C LEU A 90 -8.33 16.25 -10.32
N MET A 91 -9.17 17.28 -10.13
CA MET A 91 -9.27 18.40 -11.07
C MET A 91 -7.97 19.19 -11.14
N GLU A 92 -7.33 19.47 -10.00
CA GLU A 92 -6.03 20.16 -9.95
C GLU A 92 -4.92 19.32 -10.62
N LEU A 93 -4.88 18.00 -10.36
CA LEU A 93 -3.86 17.11 -10.93
C LEU A 93 -3.96 17.05 -12.47
N THR A 94 -5.18 17.00 -13.00
CA THR A 94 -5.43 16.80 -14.44
C THR A 94 -5.57 18.10 -15.21
N GLY A 95 -5.88 19.22 -14.54
CA GLY A 95 -6.31 20.47 -15.16
C GLY A 95 -7.73 20.42 -15.74
N ALA A 96 -8.49 19.35 -15.50
CA ALA A 96 -9.83 19.20 -16.05
C ALA A 96 -10.86 20.10 -15.36
N SER A 97 -11.80 20.65 -16.14
CA SER A 97 -12.86 21.54 -15.63
C SER A 97 -13.94 20.84 -14.81
N THR A 98 -14.04 19.50 -14.92
CA THR A 98 -15.00 18.69 -14.16
C THR A 98 -14.34 17.42 -13.63
N ALA A 99 -14.87 16.90 -12.53
CA ALA A 99 -14.41 15.65 -11.94
C ALA A 99 -14.59 14.45 -12.88
N ALA A 100 -15.72 14.40 -13.61
CA ALA A 100 -15.97 13.34 -14.59
C ALA A 100 -14.93 13.34 -15.72
N ALA A 101 -14.54 14.52 -16.22
CA ALA A 101 -13.46 14.63 -17.20
C ALA A 101 -12.11 14.21 -16.61
N ALA A 102 -11.80 14.62 -15.37
CA ALA A 102 -10.59 14.20 -14.67
C ALA A 102 -10.48 12.67 -14.53
N TRP A 103 -11.56 12.00 -14.12
CA TRP A 103 -11.58 10.54 -14.00
C TRP A 103 -11.39 9.83 -15.34
N LYS A 104 -11.96 10.37 -16.43
CA LYS A 104 -11.83 9.82 -17.78
C LYS A 104 -10.40 9.89 -18.36
N GLU A 105 -9.50 10.63 -17.72
CA GLU A 105 -8.06 10.58 -18.04
C GLU A 105 -7.40 9.26 -17.63
N PHE A 106 -8.01 8.52 -16.70
CA PHE A 106 -7.44 7.32 -16.08
C PHE A 106 -8.22 6.04 -16.39
N VAL A 107 -9.53 6.15 -16.58
CA VAL A 107 -10.45 5.02 -16.71
C VAL A 107 -11.55 5.27 -17.74
N THR A 108 -12.11 4.19 -18.28
CA THR A 108 -13.22 4.18 -19.24
C THR A 108 -14.37 3.29 -18.74
N PRO A 109 -15.60 3.43 -19.27
CA PRO A 109 -16.72 2.57 -18.87
C PRO A 109 -16.50 1.08 -19.10
N ASP A 110 -15.57 0.70 -19.98
CA ASP A 110 -15.22 -0.70 -20.27
C ASP A 110 -14.19 -1.28 -19.29
N ASP A 111 -13.54 -0.44 -18.49
CA ASP A 111 -12.56 -0.90 -17.51
C ASP A 111 -13.22 -1.60 -16.33
N ILE A 112 -12.55 -2.63 -15.81
CA ILE A 112 -12.80 -3.21 -14.49
C ILE A 112 -11.81 -2.59 -13.51
N ILE A 113 -12.31 -1.82 -12.55
CA ILE A 113 -11.51 -0.96 -11.67
C ILE A 113 -11.35 -1.63 -10.30
N GLY A 114 -10.12 -1.99 -9.96
CA GLY A 114 -9.74 -2.45 -8.63
C GLY A 114 -9.36 -1.30 -7.71
N LEU A 115 -10.13 -1.06 -6.65
CA LEU A 115 -9.81 -0.14 -5.55
C LEU A 115 -9.00 -0.89 -4.49
N LYS A 116 -7.68 -0.69 -4.49
CA LYS A 116 -6.77 -1.34 -3.56
C LYS A 116 -6.68 -0.55 -2.25
N VAL A 117 -7.46 -0.94 -1.26
CA VAL A 117 -7.51 -0.29 0.06
C VAL A 117 -6.44 -0.87 1.02
N ASN A 118 -6.41 -0.45 2.29
CA ASN A 118 -5.50 -0.94 3.32
C ASN A 118 -6.24 -1.17 4.67
N PRO A 119 -6.58 -2.43 5.02
CA PRO A 119 -7.25 -2.76 6.28
C PRO A 119 -6.29 -3.11 7.43
N VAL A 120 -4.99 -3.25 7.16
CA VAL A 120 -4.04 -4.03 8.00
C VAL A 120 -3.79 -3.45 9.41
N ALA A 121 -3.95 -2.15 9.61
CA ALA A 121 -3.80 -1.54 10.94
C ALA A 121 -5.09 -1.56 11.78
N GLY A 122 -6.13 -2.27 11.29
CA GLY A 122 -7.35 -2.57 12.01
C GLY A 122 -8.38 -1.44 12.01
N LYS A 123 -9.44 -1.63 12.80
CA LYS A 123 -10.62 -0.75 12.85
C LYS A 123 -10.30 0.71 13.20
N THR A 124 -9.25 0.94 13.98
CA THR A 124 -8.92 2.28 14.49
C THR A 124 -8.04 3.08 13.53
N LEU A 125 -7.38 2.40 12.57
CA LEU A 125 -6.58 3.02 11.52
C LEU A 125 -6.49 2.13 10.28
N SER A 126 -7.40 2.34 9.34
CA SER A 126 -7.46 1.70 8.03
C SER A 126 -7.93 2.72 6.98
N THR A 127 -7.90 2.37 5.70
CA THR A 127 -8.48 3.24 4.66
C THR A 127 -9.93 3.53 5.03
N SER A 128 -10.30 4.81 5.12
CA SER A 128 -11.66 5.17 5.52
C SER A 128 -12.70 4.65 4.52
N PRO A 129 -13.84 4.12 4.98
CA PRO A 129 -14.96 3.86 4.09
C PRO A 129 -15.40 5.12 3.35
N GLU A 130 -15.28 6.30 3.98
CA GLU A 130 -15.68 7.59 3.43
C GLU A 130 -14.87 7.98 2.18
N ILE A 131 -13.53 7.85 2.19
CA ILE A 131 -12.75 8.15 0.98
C ILE A 131 -13.05 7.17 -0.15
N THR A 132 -13.34 5.91 0.19
CA THR A 132 -13.71 4.88 -0.79
C THR A 132 -15.09 5.16 -1.39
N HIS A 133 -16.06 5.58 -0.57
CA HIS A 133 -17.37 6.06 -1.02
C HIS A 133 -17.25 7.26 -1.95
N ALA A 134 -16.42 8.25 -1.61
CA ALA A 134 -16.15 9.40 -2.46
C ALA A 134 -15.60 8.99 -3.84
N VAL A 135 -14.62 8.09 -3.87
CA VAL A 135 -14.05 7.58 -5.13
C VAL A 135 -15.11 6.85 -5.96
N ILE A 136 -15.87 5.93 -5.36
CA ILE A 136 -16.92 5.16 -6.06
C ILE A 136 -17.99 6.10 -6.62
N LYS A 137 -18.50 7.03 -5.80
CA LYS A 137 -19.49 8.02 -6.21
C LYS A 137 -19.02 8.80 -7.43
N GLN A 138 -17.78 9.31 -7.41
CA GLN A 138 -17.27 10.10 -8.52
C GLN A 138 -16.97 9.27 -9.78
N LEU A 139 -16.54 8.00 -9.65
CA LEU A 139 -16.40 7.08 -10.78
C LEU A 139 -17.76 6.81 -11.43
N VAL A 140 -18.80 6.56 -10.64
CA VAL A 140 -20.16 6.35 -11.16
C VAL A 140 -20.70 7.63 -11.82
N GLU A 141 -20.48 8.81 -11.23
CA GLU A 141 -20.78 10.10 -11.85
C GLU A 141 -20.02 10.32 -13.17
N ALA A 142 -18.82 9.74 -13.32
CA ALA A 142 -18.05 9.76 -14.56
C ALA A 142 -18.56 8.76 -15.63
N GLY A 143 -19.55 7.93 -15.30
CA GLY A 143 -20.15 6.95 -16.20
C GLY A 143 -19.57 5.54 -16.08
N ILE A 144 -18.78 5.25 -15.03
CA ILE A 144 -18.32 3.88 -14.77
C ILE A 144 -19.48 3.05 -14.19
N PRO A 145 -19.81 1.88 -14.77
CA PRO A 145 -20.82 0.99 -14.20
C PRO A 145 -20.41 0.50 -12.81
N MET A 146 -21.31 0.57 -11.83
CA MET A 146 -21.04 0.09 -10.46
C MET A 146 -20.51 -1.36 -10.42
N LYS A 147 -21.07 -2.23 -11.27
CA LYS A 147 -20.66 -3.65 -11.40
C LYS A 147 -19.20 -3.84 -11.84
N ASN A 148 -18.57 -2.81 -12.41
CA ASN A 148 -17.18 -2.85 -12.86
C ASN A 148 -16.21 -2.40 -11.77
N ILE A 149 -16.69 -2.04 -10.58
CA ILE A 149 -15.86 -1.60 -9.46
C ILE A 149 -15.68 -2.76 -8.47
N VAL A 150 -14.43 -2.99 -8.06
CA VAL A 150 -14.05 -4.04 -7.11
C VAL A 150 -13.21 -3.43 -5.99
N ILE A 151 -13.63 -3.56 -4.74
CA ILE A 151 -12.80 -3.22 -3.57
C ILE A 151 -12.01 -4.45 -3.18
N TRP A 152 -10.71 -4.30 -2.95
CA TRP A 152 -9.88 -5.44 -2.60
C TRP A 152 -8.66 -5.09 -1.76
N ASP A 153 -8.17 -6.12 -1.09
CA ASP A 153 -6.90 -6.20 -0.38
C ASP A 153 -6.43 -7.66 -0.42
N ARG A 154 -5.29 -7.96 0.19
CA ARG A 154 -4.83 -9.33 0.35
C ARG A 154 -5.76 -10.13 1.25
N ARG A 155 -6.30 -9.57 2.34
CA ARG A 155 -7.08 -10.32 3.35
C ARG A 155 -8.56 -9.93 3.36
N GLU A 156 -9.41 -10.82 2.87
CA GLU A 156 -10.85 -10.57 2.73
C GLU A 156 -11.54 -10.34 4.09
N PHE A 157 -11.17 -11.11 5.11
CA PHE A 157 -11.75 -10.96 6.45
C PHE A 157 -11.32 -9.65 7.12
N GLU A 158 -10.10 -9.14 6.89
CA GLU A 158 -9.68 -7.84 7.43
C GLU A 158 -10.45 -6.69 6.75
N LEU A 159 -10.79 -6.80 5.46
CA LEU A 159 -11.68 -5.84 4.78
C LEU A 159 -13.04 -5.73 5.49
N HIS A 160 -13.66 -6.88 5.75
CA HIS A 160 -14.96 -6.92 6.43
C HIS A 160 -14.88 -6.38 7.86
N GLU A 161 -13.82 -6.71 8.59
CA GLU A 161 -13.60 -6.22 9.95
C GLU A 161 -13.51 -4.69 10.01
N VAL A 162 -12.99 -4.03 8.98
CA VAL A 162 -12.87 -2.56 8.94
C VAL A 162 -14.00 -1.86 8.19
N GLY A 163 -15.09 -2.58 7.88
CA GLY A 163 -16.32 -1.98 7.35
C GLY A 163 -16.44 -1.99 5.83
N PHE A 164 -15.56 -2.67 5.10
CA PHE A 164 -15.79 -2.98 3.69
C PHE A 164 -16.67 -4.23 3.59
N THR A 165 -17.99 -4.03 3.68
CA THR A 165 -19.01 -5.08 3.59
C THR A 165 -20.05 -4.75 2.51
N SER A 166 -20.84 -5.74 2.09
CA SER A 166 -21.92 -5.57 1.13
C SER A 166 -22.98 -4.56 1.58
N GLU A 167 -23.18 -4.41 2.89
CA GLU A 167 -24.14 -3.47 3.47
C GLU A 167 -23.64 -2.03 3.34
N ASN A 168 -22.34 -1.83 3.55
CA ASN A 168 -21.72 -0.51 3.43
C ASN A 168 -21.44 -0.13 1.97
N PHE A 169 -21.18 -1.10 1.09
CA PHE A 169 -20.89 -0.90 -0.33
C PHE A 169 -21.81 -1.74 -1.23
N PRO A 170 -23.12 -1.43 -1.26
CA PRO A 170 -24.09 -2.24 -2.00
C PRO A 170 -23.79 -2.25 -3.50
N GLY A 171 -23.78 -3.45 -4.09
CA GLY A 171 -23.54 -3.65 -5.52
C GLY A 171 -22.07 -3.58 -5.95
N VAL A 172 -21.14 -3.42 -5.02
CA VAL A 172 -19.68 -3.42 -5.28
C VAL A 172 -19.10 -4.76 -4.85
N LYS A 173 -18.31 -5.40 -5.71
CA LYS A 173 -17.63 -6.65 -5.35
C LYS A 173 -16.53 -6.33 -4.33
N ILE A 174 -16.52 -7.05 -3.21
CA ILE A 174 -15.45 -7.00 -2.20
C ILE A 174 -14.77 -8.37 -2.20
N ILE A 175 -13.45 -8.40 -2.33
CA ILE A 175 -12.72 -9.66 -2.44
C ILE A 175 -11.28 -9.56 -1.93
N GLY A 176 -10.76 -10.66 -1.39
CA GLY A 176 -9.35 -10.79 -1.05
C GLY A 176 -8.69 -12.06 -1.61
N THR A 177 -7.36 -12.07 -1.63
CA THR A 177 -6.58 -13.26 -2.02
C THR A 177 -6.63 -14.32 -0.92
N GLU A 178 -6.34 -13.93 0.32
CA GLU A 178 -6.47 -14.73 1.54
C GLU A 178 -7.92 -14.63 2.03
N ARG A 179 -8.63 -15.76 2.07
CA ARG A 179 -10.08 -15.77 2.35
C ARG A 179 -10.55 -17.04 3.05
N LYS A 180 -11.74 -16.92 3.64
CA LYS A 180 -12.44 -17.99 4.34
C LYS A 180 -13.77 -18.28 3.64
N ASP A 181 -14.31 -19.47 3.84
CA ASP A 181 -15.72 -19.73 3.56
C ASP A 181 -16.65 -19.14 4.64
N GLU A 182 -17.95 -19.32 4.46
CA GLU A 182 -19.00 -18.86 5.38
C GLU A 182 -18.89 -19.46 6.80
N LYS A 183 -18.22 -20.61 6.94
CA LYS A 183 -17.98 -21.28 8.23
C LYS A 183 -16.67 -20.83 8.88
N GLY A 184 -15.93 -19.93 8.25
CA GLY A 184 -14.64 -19.42 8.72
C GLY A 184 -13.45 -20.33 8.40
N SER A 185 -13.61 -21.36 7.57
CA SER A 185 -12.51 -22.23 7.13
C SER A 185 -11.70 -21.58 6.02
N TYR A 186 -10.38 -21.67 6.11
CA TYR A 186 -9.46 -21.26 5.04
C TYR A 186 -9.32 -22.32 3.93
N TYR A 187 -9.82 -23.53 4.16
CA TYR A 187 -9.63 -24.69 3.28
C TYR A 187 -10.96 -25.15 2.71
N ASP A 188 -10.92 -25.59 1.45
CA ASP A 188 -12.02 -26.28 0.80
C ASP A 188 -12.16 -27.74 1.27
N ALA A 189 -13.15 -28.45 0.72
CA ALA A 189 -13.44 -29.84 1.06
C ALA A 189 -12.29 -30.83 0.75
N ASN A 190 -11.33 -30.45 -0.08
CA ASN A 190 -10.16 -31.26 -0.44
C ASN A 190 -8.92 -30.88 0.39
N GLY A 191 -9.05 -29.96 1.35
CA GLY A 191 -7.93 -29.47 2.14
C GLY A 191 -7.02 -28.50 1.39
N VAL A 192 -7.50 -27.88 0.31
CA VAL A 192 -6.78 -26.85 -0.43
C VAL A 192 -7.18 -25.47 0.09
N LEU A 193 -6.20 -24.60 0.33
CA LEU A 193 -6.47 -23.22 0.72
C LEU A 193 -7.30 -22.51 -0.36
N TYR A 194 -8.38 -21.82 0.02
CA TYR A 194 -9.11 -20.96 -0.92
C TYR A 194 -8.19 -19.91 -1.56
N GLY A 195 -7.23 -19.38 -0.80
CA GLY A 195 -6.26 -18.44 -1.34
C GLY A 195 -5.34 -19.02 -2.41
N LYS A 196 -5.14 -20.35 -2.46
CA LYS A 196 -4.37 -21.00 -3.52
C LYS A 196 -5.05 -20.87 -4.89
N GLN A 197 -6.38 -20.81 -4.89
CA GLN A 197 -7.20 -20.62 -6.08
C GLN A 197 -7.21 -19.17 -6.56
N MET A 198 -6.76 -18.24 -5.70
CA MET A 198 -6.74 -16.79 -5.94
C MET A 198 -5.37 -16.25 -6.35
N ILE A 199 -4.39 -17.12 -6.60
CA ILE A 199 -3.05 -16.73 -7.08
C ILE A 199 -2.79 -17.23 -8.50
N ASP A 200 -1.95 -16.51 -9.21
CA ASP A 200 -1.52 -16.84 -10.56
C ASP A 200 -0.04 -17.23 -10.57
N GLU A 201 0.25 -18.52 -10.72
CA GLU A 201 1.63 -19.02 -10.66
C GLU A 201 2.49 -18.64 -11.86
N SER A 202 1.88 -18.14 -12.94
CA SER A 202 2.61 -17.61 -14.10
C SER A 202 3.28 -16.25 -13.80
N TRP A 203 2.81 -15.54 -12.77
CA TRP A 203 3.37 -14.27 -12.33
C TRP A 203 3.91 -14.40 -10.92
N TYR A 204 5.21 -14.18 -10.74
CA TYR A 204 5.86 -14.34 -9.44
C TYR A 204 7.00 -13.36 -9.20
N TYR A 205 7.14 -12.98 -7.93
CA TYR A 205 8.35 -12.42 -7.36
C TYR A 205 9.11 -13.53 -6.64
N TRP A 206 10.26 -13.90 -7.19
CA TRP A 206 11.17 -14.88 -6.60
C TRP A 206 12.24 -14.17 -5.79
N ALA A 207 12.55 -14.73 -4.62
CA ALA A 207 13.63 -14.26 -3.78
C ALA A 207 14.35 -15.44 -3.12
N ASP A 208 15.67 -15.36 -2.99
CA ASP A 208 16.51 -16.41 -2.39
C ASP A 208 16.44 -16.43 -0.86
N VAL A 209 15.21 -16.48 -0.35
CA VAL A 209 14.89 -16.57 1.07
C VAL A 209 13.65 -17.43 1.20
N GLU A 210 13.65 -18.29 2.21
CA GLU A 210 12.52 -19.14 2.55
C GLU A 210 12.17 -18.96 4.02
N GLN A 211 10.91 -19.22 4.35
CA GLN A 211 10.44 -19.32 5.71
C GLN A 211 9.41 -20.44 5.76
N LYS A 212 9.48 -21.26 6.81
CA LYS A 212 8.47 -22.27 7.12
C LYS A 212 7.37 -21.65 7.96
N TYR A 213 6.14 -22.02 7.67
CA TYR A 213 4.94 -21.55 8.35
C TYR A 213 4.24 -22.72 9.05
N ASP A 214 3.72 -22.47 10.23
CA ASP A 214 2.81 -23.41 10.89
C ASP A 214 1.41 -23.38 10.24
N ALA A 215 0.55 -24.31 10.66
CA ALA A 215 -0.81 -24.45 10.17
C ALA A 215 -1.68 -23.20 10.42
N GLU A 216 -1.36 -22.40 11.43
CA GLU A 216 -2.07 -21.16 11.73
C GLU A 216 -1.65 -20.01 10.80
N THR A 217 -0.38 -19.97 10.41
CA THR A 217 0.20 -18.89 9.60
C THR A 217 0.04 -19.13 8.10
N ILE A 218 0.12 -20.38 7.64
CA ILE A 218 0.09 -20.70 6.21
C ILE A 218 -1.13 -20.14 5.45
N PRO A 219 -2.35 -20.05 6.01
CA PRO A 219 -3.47 -19.44 5.31
C PRO A 219 -3.28 -17.97 4.98
N TYR A 220 -2.47 -17.25 5.77
CA TYR A 220 -2.10 -15.85 5.55
C TYR A 220 -0.91 -15.67 4.60
N MET A 221 -0.31 -16.78 4.14
CA MET A 221 0.83 -16.79 3.22
C MET A 221 0.48 -17.49 1.91
N VAL A 222 -0.56 -18.34 1.89
CA VAL A 222 -1.06 -19.15 0.77
C VAL A 222 -0.09 -20.25 0.29
N ASN A 223 1.21 -19.99 0.31
CA ASN A 223 2.24 -20.95 -0.09
C ASN A 223 3.55 -20.74 0.67
N GLU A 224 4.42 -21.76 0.63
CA GLU A 224 5.80 -21.70 1.11
C GLU A 224 6.81 -21.60 -0.05
N GLY A 225 8.10 -21.63 0.29
CA GLY A 225 9.23 -21.64 -0.64
C GLY A 225 9.69 -20.24 -1.05
N LYS A 226 10.43 -20.17 -2.16
CA LYS A 226 11.07 -18.94 -2.66
C LYS A 226 10.17 -18.04 -3.51
N TYR A 227 8.94 -18.46 -3.78
CA TYR A 227 8.03 -17.78 -4.70
C TYR A 227 6.93 -17.03 -3.95
N SER A 228 6.71 -15.78 -4.35
CA SER A 228 5.51 -15.00 -4.07
C SER A 228 4.73 -14.84 -5.36
N TYR A 229 3.51 -15.34 -5.41
CA TYR A 229 2.67 -15.31 -6.60
C TYR A 229 1.73 -14.11 -6.57
N PHE A 230 1.48 -13.49 -7.71
CA PHE A 230 0.53 -12.38 -7.79
C PHE A 230 -0.90 -12.91 -7.65
N GLY A 231 -1.76 -12.15 -6.98
CA GLY A 231 -3.20 -12.46 -6.93
C GLY A 231 -3.82 -12.38 -8.33
N THR A 232 -4.76 -13.27 -8.63
CA THR A 232 -5.50 -13.27 -9.91
C THR A 232 -6.23 -11.95 -10.15
N ILE A 233 -6.56 -11.24 -9.07
CA ILE A 233 -7.17 -9.91 -9.18
C ILE A 233 -6.31 -8.95 -9.98
N CYS A 234 -4.99 -8.96 -9.77
CA CYS A 234 -4.05 -8.10 -10.48
C CYS A 234 -3.72 -8.64 -11.88
N THR A 235 -3.68 -9.96 -12.06
CA THR A 235 -3.23 -10.55 -13.33
C THR A 235 -4.37 -10.69 -14.34
N LYS A 236 -5.56 -11.09 -13.89
CA LYS A 236 -6.70 -11.52 -14.72
C LYS A 236 -7.96 -10.66 -14.56
N ASP A 237 -8.30 -10.25 -13.33
CA ASP A 237 -9.66 -9.75 -13.08
C ASP A 237 -9.82 -8.25 -13.38
N VAL A 238 -8.87 -7.40 -12.95
CA VAL A 238 -8.98 -5.95 -13.12
C VAL A 238 -8.13 -5.46 -14.31
N THR A 239 -8.63 -4.42 -14.98
CA THR A 239 -7.91 -3.74 -16.08
C THR A 239 -7.18 -2.50 -15.57
N LYS A 240 -7.70 -1.86 -14.51
CA LYS A 240 -7.14 -0.66 -13.87
C LYS A 240 -7.11 -0.82 -12.36
N ILE A 241 -6.09 -0.25 -11.71
CA ILE A 241 -5.94 -0.20 -10.26
C ILE A 241 -5.89 1.26 -9.81
N ILE A 242 -6.75 1.61 -8.86
CA ILE A 242 -6.65 2.84 -8.07
C ILE A 242 -6.21 2.42 -6.67
N ASN A 243 -5.05 2.92 -6.24
CA ASN A 243 -4.43 2.55 -4.98
C ASN A 243 -4.80 3.56 -3.89
N ILE A 244 -5.40 3.09 -2.79
CA ILE A 244 -5.94 3.95 -1.72
C ILE A 244 -5.30 3.57 -0.38
N PRO A 245 -3.99 3.81 -0.18
CA PRO A 245 -3.29 3.47 1.06
C PRO A 245 -3.56 4.52 2.16
N ILE A 246 -3.12 4.22 3.38
CA ILE A 246 -3.16 5.15 4.51
C ILE A 246 -1.81 5.81 4.78
N LEU A 247 -1.84 7.05 5.28
CA LEU A 247 -0.67 7.81 5.69
C LEU A 247 -0.14 7.31 7.05
N LYS A 248 0.71 6.27 7.02
CA LYS A 248 1.34 5.72 8.22
C LYS A 248 2.81 5.33 8.06
N ASN A 249 3.51 5.31 9.18
CA ASN A 249 4.89 4.88 9.26
C ASN A 249 5.08 3.34 9.31
N ALA A 250 6.29 2.87 8.99
CA ALA A 250 6.85 1.61 9.46
C ALA A 250 8.34 1.82 9.78
N GLY A 251 8.74 1.59 11.04
CA GLY A 251 10.10 1.89 11.48
C GLY A 251 10.50 3.34 11.13
N PRO A 252 11.68 3.60 10.52
CA PRO A 252 12.14 4.94 10.14
C PRO A 252 11.48 5.49 8.86
N THR A 253 10.55 4.76 8.25
CA THR A 253 9.98 5.05 6.94
C THR A 253 8.44 4.97 6.95
N VAL A 254 7.81 4.83 5.78
CA VAL A 254 6.36 4.85 5.58
C VAL A 254 5.85 3.64 4.77
N THR A 255 4.53 3.45 4.71
CA THR A 255 3.90 2.25 4.10
C THR A 255 2.82 2.54 3.06
N LEU A 256 2.85 3.73 2.45
CA LEU A 256 1.80 4.28 1.59
C LEU A 256 1.64 3.47 0.28
N CYS A 257 1.92 4.06 -0.88
CA CYS A 257 1.56 3.52 -2.18
C CYS A 257 2.34 2.24 -2.50
N LEU A 258 3.67 2.30 -2.47
CA LEU A 258 4.51 1.20 -2.93
C LEU A 258 4.39 -0.03 -2.03
N LYS A 259 4.38 0.14 -0.71
CA LYS A 259 4.20 -0.96 0.23
C LYS A 259 2.80 -1.57 0.15
N ASN A 260 1.75 -0.75 0.02
CA ASN A 260 0.37 -1.23 -0.09
C ASN A 260 0.16 -2.10 -1.33
N LEU A 261 0.80 -1.74 -2.44
CA LEU A 261 0.83 -2.55 -3.65
C LEU A 261 1.71 -3.79 -3.45
N ALA A 262 2.99 -3.61 -3.13
CA ALA A 262 3.97 -4.68 -3.08
C ALA A 262 3.56 -5.86 -2.20
N PHE A 263 3.07 -5.58 -0.98
CA PHE A 263 2.70 -6.62 -0.03
C PHE A 263 1.22 -7.00 -0.11
N GLY A 264 0.38 -6.15 -0.71
CA GLY A 264 -1.04 -6.43 -0.89
C GLY A 264 -1.36 -7.24 -2.14
N CYS A 265 -0.46 -7.30 -3.12
CA CYS A 265 -0.70 -7.93 -4.42
C CYS A 265 -0.13 -9.35 -4.56
N ILE A 266 0.71 -9.81 -3.63
CA ILE A 266 1.41 -11.09 -3.74
C ILE A 266 1.25 -11.96 -2.49
N SER A 267 1.39 -13.26 -2.66
CA SER A 267 1.41 -14.26 -1.59
C SER A 267 2.78 -14.38 -0.89
N ASN A 268 2.86 -15.22 0.15
CA ASN A 268 4.11 -15.65 0.82
C ASN A 268 4.98 -14.48 1.32
N THR A 269 4.37 -13.39 1.78
CA THR A 269 5.12 -12.15 2.05
C THR A 269 5.92 -12.15 3.36
N GLY A 270 5.69 -13.11 4.26
CA GLY A 270 6.33 -13.16 5.58
C GLY A 270 7.86 -13.16 5.49
N ARG A 271 8.41 -14.02 4.61
CA ARG A 271 9.87 -14.16 4.41
C ARG A 271 10.54 -12.89 3.89
N LEU A 272 9.78 -11.99 3.26
CA LEU A 272 10.28 -10.78 2.62
C LEU A 272 10.47 -9.62 3.60
N HIS A 273 9.81 -9.65 4.77
CA HIS A 273 9.86 -8.56 5.74
C HIS A 273 11.22 -8.40 6.44
N LYS A 274 12.01 -9.47 6.53
CA LYS A 274 13.26 -9.47 7.32
C LYS A 274 14.40 -8.76 6.59
N ASN A 275 14.80 -9.28 5.43
CA ASN A 275 16.01 -8.83 4.72
C ASN A 275 15.71 -8.08 3.41
N LEU A 276 14.46 -8.08 2.95
CA LEU A 276 14.06 -7.58 1.62
C LEU A 276 12.92 -6.56 1.70
N TRP A 277 12.71 -5.91 2.84
CA TRP A 277 11.55 -5.03 3.00
C TRP A 277 11.54 -3.89 1.97
N ALA A 278 12.68 -3.18 1.82
CA ALA A 278 12.78 -2.04 0.92
C ALA A 278 12.77 -2.49 -0.55
N GLU A 279 13.46 -3.58 -0.83
CA GLU A 279 13.50 -4.25 -2.12
C GLU A 279 12.11 -4.67 -2.56
N THR A 280 11.36 -5.36 -1.72
CA THR A 280 10.02 -5.84 -2.06
C THR A 280 9.08 -4.66 -2.34
N CYS A 281 9.15 -3.59 -1.54
CA CYS A 281 8.41 -2.35 -1.79
C CYS A 281 8.71 -1.74 -3.16
N ALA A 282 9.96 -1.80 -3.63
CA ALA A 282 10.39 -1.22 -4.90
C ALA A 282 10.22 -2.15 -6.10
N GLU A 283 10.56 -3.42 -5.94
CA GLU A 283 10.72 -4.40 -7.01
C GLU A 283 9.37 -5.01 -7.44
N VAL A 284 8.47 -5.32 -6.50
CA VAL A 284 7.17 -5.93 -6.83
C VAL A 284 6.30 -5.01 -7.70
N PRO A 285 6.19 -3.70 -7.43
CA PRO A 285 5.45 -2.80 -8.31
C PRO A 285 6.05 -2.63 -9.71
N ALA A 286 7.28 -3.11 -9.96
CA ALA A 286 7.90 -3.08 -11.29
C ALA A 286 7.41 -4.20 -12.23
N PHE A 287 6.65 -5.17 -11.73
CA PHE A 287 6.05 -6.24 -12.56
C PHE A 287 4.78 -5.75 -13.26
N ALA A 288 4.58 -6.15 -14.51
CA ALA A 288 3.50 -5.67 -15.38
C ALA A 288 2.07 -5.75 -14.76
N PRO A 289 1.69 -6.79 -13.98
CA PRO A 289 0.36 -6.84 -13.35
C PRO A 289 0.05 -5.66 -12.43
N ILE A 290 1.07 -4.97 -11.93
CA ILE A 290 0.94 -3.75 -11.13
C ILE A 290 1.38 -2.54 -11.95
N ARG A 291 2.62 -2.57 -12.45
CA ARG A 291 3.29 -1.47 -13.15
C ARG A 291 2.41 -0.85 -14.23
N ASP A 292 1.67 -1.68 -14.98
CA ASP A 292 0.96 -1.25 -16.18
C ASP A 292 -0.54 -0.99 -15.94
N LYS A 293 -1.03 -1.31 -14.73
CA LYS A 293 -2.45 -1.21 -14.38
C LYS A 293 -2.74 -0.13 -13.34
N VAL A 294 -1.78 0.25 -12.49
CA VAL A 294 -1.97 1.33 -11.51
C VAL A 294 -1.99 2.68 -12.21
N VAL A 295 -3.14 3.35 -12.17
CA VAL A 295 -3.34 4.63 -12.85
C VAL A 295 -3.40 5.83 -11.91
N LEU A 296 -3.75 5.62 -10.64
CA LEU A 296 -3.89 6.69 -9.68
C LEU A 296 -3.62 6.19 -8.25
N ASN A 297 -2.99 7.03 -7.44
CA ASN A 297 -2.79 6.83 -6.01
C ASN A 297 -3.51 7.93 -5.23
N ILE A 298 -4.27 7.56 -4.21
CA ILE A 298 -5.04 8.44 -3.34
C ILE A 298 -4.73 8.06 -1.90
N VAL A 299 -3.75 8.72 -1.28
CA VAL A 299 -3.38 8.44 0.11
C VAL A 299 -4.41 9.08 1.03
N ASP A 300 -5.06 8.24 1.83
CA ASP A 300 -5.89 8.66 2.95
C ASP A 300 -5.00 9.07 4.12
N GLY A 301 -4.85 10.37 4.31
CA GLY A 301 -4.19 10.97 5.46
C GLY A 301 -5.17 11.74 6.34
N ILE A 302 -6.46 11.41 6.34
CA ILE A 302 -7.42 12.09 7.21
C ILE A 302 -7.03 11.83 8.67
N LYS A 303 -6.79 10.56 8.98
CA LYS A 303 -6.17 10.05 10.21
C LYS A 303 -5.00 9.15 9.84
N GLY A 304 -3.89 9.27 10.55
CA GLY A 304 -2.66 8.55 10.26
C GLY A 304 -1.87 8.19 11.51
N CYS A 305 -0.68 7.62 11.32
CA CYS A 305 0.20 7.22 12.41
C CYS A 305 1.65 7.60 12.11
N PHE A 306 2.27 8.38 12.99
CA PHE A 306 3.63 8.88 12.76
C PHE A 306 4.72 8.01 13.39
N HIS A 307 4.44 7.19 14.41
CA HIS A 307 5.43 6.32 15.04
C HIS A 307 4.82 5.01 15.56
N GLY A 308 5.63 4.04 15.99
CA GLY A 308 5.13 2.75 16.49
C GLY A 308 4.56 1.80 15.43
N GLY A 309 4.58 2.18 14.14
CA GLY A 309 4.32 1.27 13.03
C GLY A 309 5.36 0.13 12.88
N PRO A 310 5.00 -1.00 12.23
CA PRO A 310 3.85 -1.12 11.32
C PRO A 310 2.52 -1.48 12.00
N GLY A 311 2.52 -1.96 13.25
CA GLY A 311 1.31 -2.31 14.00
C GLY A 311 0.41 -1.15 14.41
N ALA A 312 0.81 0.09 14.11
CA ALA A 312 0.05 1.33 14.34
C ALA A 312 -0.39 1.50 15.81
N ASP A 313 0.58 1.85 16.68
CA ASP A 313 0.30 2.14 18.09
C ASP A 313 -0.60 3.38 18.23
N PRO A 314 -1.81 3.25 18.83
CA PRO A 314 -2.80 4.35 18.91
C PRO A 314 -2.27 5.63 19.56
N LYS A 315 -1.25 5.56 20.43
CA LYS A 315 -0.67 6.75 21.06
C LYS A 315 0.04 7.68 20.07
N PHE A 316 0.38 7.18 18.89
CA PHE A 316 0.99 7.95 17.80
C PHE A 316 0.02 8.23 16.66
N PHE A 317 -1.29 8.09 16.90
CA PHE A 317 -2.29 8.50 15.93
C PHE A 317 -2.39 10.01 15.89
N THR A 318 -2.68 10.53 14.71
CA THR A 318 -2.83 11.96 14.48
C THR A 318 -3.77 12.21 13.32
N GLU A 319 -4.55 13.28 13.41
CA GLU A 319 -5.40 13.76 12.32
C GLU A 319 -4.54 14.67 11.43
N TYR A 320 -3.99 14.14 10.33
CA TYR A 320 -3.28 15.00 9.37
C TYR A 320 -4.24 15.80 8.49
N LYS A 321 -5.52 15.39 8.44
CA LYS A 321 -6.59 16.08 7.70
C LYS A 321 -6.22 16.36 6.26
N THR A 322 -5.58 15.37 5.63
CA THR A 322 -4.99 15.52 4.29
C THR A 322 -5.31 14.36 3.38
N VAL A 323 -5.41 14.63 2.09
CA VAL A 323 -5.46 13.63 1.03
C VAL A 323 -4.34 13.94 0.03
N LEU A 324 -3.54 12.94 -0.32
CA LEU A 324 -2.53 13.06 -1.37
C LEU A 324 -3.00 12.34 -2.64
N VAL A 325 -2.93 13.00 -3.79
CA VAL A 325 -3.35 12.43 -5.07
C VAL A 325 -2.24 12.59 -6.12
N GLY A 326 -1.92 11.52 -6.84
CA GLY A 326 -0.92 11.53 -7.91
C GLY A 326 -0.87 10.22 -8.70
N THR A 327 -0.37 10.24 -9.92
CA THR A 327 -0.16 9.00 -10.70
C THR A 327 1.16 8.32 -10.32
N ASP A 328 2.15 9.11 -9.89
CA ASP A 328 3.48 8.65 -9.51
C ASP A 328 3.48 8.17 -8.04
N PRO A 329 3.54 6.84 -7.78
CA PRO A 329 3.51 6.33 -6.41
C PRO A 329 4.77 6.68 -5.61
N VAL A 330 5.91 6.89 -6.29
CA VAL A 330 7.18 7.23 -5.63
C VAL A 330 7.13 8.66 -5.11
N ALA A 331 6.63 9.58 -5.94
CA ALA A 331 6.49 10.98 -5.56
C ALA A 331 5.45 11.15 -4.45
N VAL A 332 4.33 10.44 -4.54
CA VAL A 332 3.29 10.44 -3.49
C VAL A 332 3.84 9.90 -2.16
N ASP A 333 4.58 8.78 -2.19
CA ASP A 333 5.24 8.23 -1.00
C ASP A 333 6.27 9.19 -0.43
N ARG A 334 7.00 9.90 -1.29
CA ARG A 334 8.00 10.89 -0.87
C ARG A 334 7.35 12.05 -0.12
N ILE A 335 6.26 12.60 -0.64
CA ILE A 335 5.53 13.66 0.06
C ILE A 335 4.93 13.16 1.37
N GLY A 336 4.34 11.96 1.39
CA GLY A 336 3.84 11.36 2.62
C GLY A 336 4.93 11.09 3.67
N TYR A 337 6.12 10.70 3.22
CA TYR A 337 7.30 10.58 4.07
C TYR A 337 7.68 11.91 4.73
N GLU A 338 7.70 13.01 3.98
CA GLU A 338 7.99 14.35 4.54
C GLU A 338 6.96 14.77 5.59
N ILE A 339 5.67 14.48 5.37
CA ILE A 339 4.60 14.78 6.34
C ILE A 339 4.83 14.02 7.65
N VAL A 340 5.10 12.71 7.57
CA VAL A 340 5.37 11.86 8.73
C VAL A 340 6.65 12.29 9.44
N LEU A 341 7.73 12.56 8.71
CA LEU A 341 9.00 13.01 9.25
C LEU A 341 8.84 14.33 9.99
N LYS A 342 8.15 15.32 9.41
CA LYS A 342 7.87 16.59 10.06
C LYS A 342 7.16 16.38 11.40
N LYS A 343 6.08 15.58 11.41
CA LYS A 343 5.35 15.28 12.65
C LYS A 343 6.25 14.63 13.71
N ARG A 344 7.15 13.75 13.32
CA ARG A 344 8.09 13.12 14.26
C ARG A 344 9.09 14.09 14.88
N LEU A 345 9.56 15.05 14.09
CA LEU A 345 10.48 16.10 14.54
C LEU A 345 9.75 17.03 15.50
N ASP A 346 8.54 17.48 15.14
CA ASP A 346 7.70 18.33 15.99
C ASP A 346 7.39 17.66 17.35
N GLU A 347 7.13 16.34 17.35
CA GLU A 347 6.85 15.53 18.54
C GLU A 347 8.11 15.01 19.26
N ASN A 348 9.31 15.38 18.79
CA ASN A 348 10.60 14.96 19.34
C ASN A 348 10.81 13.43 19.45
N VAL A 349 10.07 12.63 18.67
CA VAL A 349 10.25 11.16 18.61
C VAL A 349 11.38 10.74 17.67
N GLN A 350 11.86 11.66 16.84
CA GLN A 350 13.02 11.50 15.97
C GLN A 350 13.79 12.83 15.94
N LYS A 351 15.13 12.79 15.87
CA LYS A 351 15.98 14.00 15.91
C LYS A 351 16.32 14.57 14.54
N ALA A 352 16.46 13.70 13.55
CA ALA A 352 16.81 14.04 12.17
C ALA A 352 16.35 12.91 11.25
N GLU A 353 16.31 13.16 9.95
CA GLU A 353 16.04 12.13 8.95
C GLU A 353 16.99 10.93 9.10
N ALA A 354 16.46 9.71 9.01
CA ALA A 354 17.26 8.49 8.98
C ALA A 354 17.59 8.15 7.52
N PRO A 355 18.86 7.90 7.14
CA PRO A 355 19.23 7.59 5.76
C PRO A 355 18.44 6.42 5.14
N VAL A 356 18.16 5.38 5.95
CA VAL A 356 17.36 4.22 5.53
C VAL A 356 15.88 4.54 5.29
N GLY A 357 15.40 5.69 5.77
CA GLY A 357 14.01 6.13 5.68
C GLY A 357 13.51 6.29 4.24
N ARG A 358 14.41 6.59 3.30
CA ARG A 358 14.06 6.76 1.87
C ARG A 358 14.43 5.60 0.97
N LYS A 359 15.12 4.58 1.51
CA LYS A 359 15.76 3.52 0.71
C LYS A 359 14.83 2.91 -0.35
N PHE A 360 13.58 2.58 0.00
CA PHE A 360 12.67 1.93 -0.94
C PHE A 360 12.20 2.86 -2.07
N MET A 361 12.07 4.16 -1.80
CA MET A 361 11.70 5.15 -2.82
C MET A 361 12.87 5.37 -3.79
N ASP A 362 14.10 5.39 -3.28
CA ASP A 362 15.29 5.50 -4.13
C ASP A 362 15.47 4.27 -5.02
N LEU A 363 15.27 3.07 -4.48
CA LEU A 363 15.24 1.84 -5.28
C LEU A 363 14.15 1.88 -6.35
N ALA A 364 12.95 2.35 -6.00
CA ALA A 364 11.84 2.44 -6.96
C ALA A 364 12.10 3.47 -8.07
N ARG A 365 12.73 4.61 -7.75
CA ARG A 365 13.23 5.58 -8.73
C ARG A 365 14.22 4.93 -9.69
N ASP A 366 15.18 4.16 -9.18
CA ASP A 366 16.20 3.51 -10.01
C ASP A 366 15.61 2.44 -10.94
N LEU A 367 14.43 1.89 -10.59
CA LEU A 367 13.62 1.02 -11.46
C LEU A 367 12.71 1.80 -12.43
N GLY A 368 12.79 3.14 -12.43
CA GLY A 368 12.00 4.02 -13.26
C GLY A 368 10.51 4.04 -12.90
N LEU A 369 10.15 3.78 -11.63
CA LEU A 369 8.75 3.77 -11.19
C LEU A 369 8.23 5.16 -10.82
N GLY A 370 9.12 6.14 -10.70
CA GLY A 370 8.75 7.52 -10.39
C GLY A 370 9.88 8.36 -9.82
N VAL A 371 9.51 9.52 -9.28
CA VAL A 371 10.44 10.55 -8.80
C VAL A 371 10.56 10.52 -7.27
N SER A 372 11.74 10.18 -6.75
CA SER A 372 12.02 10.22 -5.29
C SER A 372 12.73 11.50 -4.82
N ASP A 373 13.25 12.28 -5.76
CA ASP A 373 13.99 13.52 -5.50
C ASP A 373 13.00 14.67 -5.23
N LEU A 374 13.02 15.18 -4.00
CA LEU A 374 12.02 16.14 -3.51
C LEU A 374 12.00 17.42 -4.35
N GLU A 375 13.15 17.89 -4.83
CA GLU A 375 13.26 19.12 -5.63
C GLU A 375 12.64 18.98 -7.03
N LYS A 376 12.45 17.73 -7.49
CA LYS A 376 11.82 17.41 -8.78
C LYS A 376 10.33 17.09 -8.67
N ILE A 377 9.78 17.05 -7.45
CA ILE A 377 8.36 16.82 -7.22
C ILE A 377 7.62 18.16 -7.31
N ASN A 378 6.66 18.24 -8.24
CA ASN A 378 5.75 19.37 -8.34
C ASN A 378 4.58 19.16 -7.37
N LEU A 379 4.73 19.67 -6.15
CA LEU A 379 3.69 19.64 -5.12
C LEU A 379 2.73 20.83 -5.26
N LYS A 380 1.45 20.54 -5.46
CA LYS A 380 0.36 21.52 -5.36
C LYS A 380 -0.39 21.34 -4.05
N LYS A 381 -0.50 22.41 -3.26
CA LYS A 381 -1.25 22.39 -1.99
C LYS A 381 -2.58 23.11 -2.14
N LEU A 382 -3.66 22.44 -1.73
CA LEU A 382 -5.01 23.00 -1.70
C LEU A 382 -5.47 23.09 -0.24
N SER A 383 -5.65 24.31 0.25
CA SER A 383 -6.31 24.55 1.55
C SER A 383 -7.79 24.82 1.29
N LEU A 384 -8.63 23.83 1.60
CA LEU A 384 -10.07 23.89 1.39
C LEU A 384 -10.75 24.35 2.68
N SER A 385 -11.73 25.26 2.54
CA SER A 385 -12.48 25.89 3.65
C SER A 385 -13.86 25.27 3.85
#